data_AF-A0A3S3ACW7-F1
#
_entry.id   AF-A0A3S3ACW7-F1
#
_cell.length_a   1.000
_cell.length_b   1.000
_cell.length_c   1.000
_cell.angle_alpha   90.00
_cell.angle_beta   90.00
_cell.angle_gamma   90.00
#
_symmetry.space_group_name_H-M   'P 1'
#
loop_
_entity.id
_entity.type
_entity.pdbx_description
1 polymer ?
#
loop_
_entity_poly.entity_id
_entity_poly.type
_entity_poly.pdbx_seq_one_letter_code
_entity_poly.pdbx_strand_id
1 'polypeptide(L)'
;MTDADRVNAASRDGREDIDDLDFLSFVDFAVRKTTRAMPDVDPVSMKLVLELTRVASALVYDLESTVHRPGGWSWPGFRVLFVLWLAGPSEAKRVAKLSGMSRAAVSALVNTLERDGYVTRRRSDVDRRAVELRLTDAGLEAITTTYAEHNRREQVWASALTKPERTILIGLLEKLATSSSPELHTRD
;
A
#
# COMPACT_ATOMS: atom_id res chain seq x y z
N MET A 1 -9.01 0.68 -54.69
CA MET A 1 -8.88 0.19 -53.30
C MET A 1 -9.90 0.94 -52.50
N THR A 2 -10.95 0.25 -52.06
CA THR A 2 -12.21 0.86 -51.64
C THR A 2 -12.18 1.14 -50.14
N ASP A 3 -12.96 2.10 -49.64
CA ASP A 3 -13.00 2.48 -48.22
C ASP A 3 -13.36 1.29 -47.30
N ALA A 4 -14.07 0.29 -47.85
CA ALA A 4 -14.35 -1.00 -47.20
C ALA A 4 -13.10 -1.88 -46.92
N ASP A 5 -12.03 -1.71 -47.69
CA ASP A 5 -10.78 -2.47 -47.51
C ASP A 5 -9.94 -1.94 -46.33
N ARG A 6 -10.12 -0.66 -45.95
CA ARG A 6 -9.45 -0.04 -44.79
C ARG A 6 -10.13 -0.38 -43.47
N VAL A 7 -11.46 -0.50 -43.45
CA VAL A 7 -12.23 -0.93 -42.28
C VAL A 7 -11.96 -2.40 -41.93
N ASN A 8 -11.64 -3.23 -42.92
CA ASN A 8 -11.36 -4.67 -42.74
C ASN A 8 -9.90 -4.97 -42.33
N ALA A 9 -8.97 -4.04 -42.57
CA ALA A 9 -7.57 -4.19 -42.13
C ALA A 9 -7.38 -3.91 -40.62
N ALA A 10 -8.24 -3.09 -40.01
CA ALA A 10 -8.22 -2.81 -38.57
C ALA A 10 -8.87 -3.91 -37.71
N SER A 11 -9.59 -4.87 -38.33
CA SER A 11 -10.27 -5.97 -37.63
C SER A 11 -9.46 -7.28 -37.57
N ARG A 12 -8.21 -7.27 -38.04
CA ARG A 12 -7.31 -8.44 -38.10
C ARG A 12 -6.08 -8.36 -37.21
N ASP A 13 -5.97 -7.34 -36.38
CA ASP A 13 -4.98 -7.32 -35.30
C ASP A 13 -5.63 -7.93 -34.05
N GLY A 14 -5.02 -9.00 -33.53
CA GLY A 14 -5.63 -10.00 -32.66
C GLY A 14 -6.57 -9.42 -31.61
N ARG A 15 -7.82 -9.91 -31.60
CA ARG A 15 -8.68 -9.83 -30.42
C ARG A 15 -7.98 -10.66 -29.34
N GLU A 16 -7.08 -10.05 -28.57
CA GLU A 16 -6.73 -10.59 -27.27
C GLU A 16 -8.04 -10.69 -26.50
N ASP A 17 -8.43 -11.92 -26.19
CA ASP A 17 -9.62 -12.14 -25.40
C ASP A 17 -9.35 -11.56 -24.02
N ILE A 18 -10.21 -10.67 -23.56
CA ILE A 18 -10.07 -10.10 -22.22
C ILE A 18 -10.12 -11.20 -21.16
N ASP A 19 -10.74 -12.32 -21.52
CA ASP A 19 -10.92 -13.51 -20.69
C ASP A 19 -9.61 -14.29 -20.48
N ASP A 20 -8.58 -14.09 -21.32
CA ASP A 20 -7.26 -14.74 -21.19
C ASP A 20 -6.24 -13.88 -20.42
N LEU A 21 -6.61 -12.66 -20.01
CA LEU A 21 -5.71 -11.76 -19.30
C LEU A 21 -5.61 -12.11 -17.82
N ASP A 22 -4.38 -12.14 -17.31
CA ASP A 22 -4.08 -12.18 -15.89
C ASP A 22 -3.75 -10.78 -15.33
N PHE A 23 -3.47 -10.75 -14.03
CA PHE A 23 -3.20 -9.52 -13.28
C PHE A 23 -2.05 -8.66 -13.86
N LEU A 24 -1.02 -9.29 -14.43
CA LEU A 24 0.17 -8.62 -14.96
C LEU A 24 0.03 -8.31 -16.45
N SER A 25 -0.43 -9.26 -17.25
CA SER A 25 -0.68 -9.10 -18.68
C SER A 25 -1.75 -8.05 -19.00
N PHE A 26 -2.69 -7.80 -18.08
CA PHE A 26 -3.64 -6.70 -18.20
C PHE A 26 -2.96 -5.33 -18.31
N VAL A 27 -1.79 -5.11 -17.71
CA VAL A 27 -1.09 -3.82 -17.79
C VAL A 27 -0.66 -3.55 -19.23
N ASP A 28 -0.02 -4.53 -19.87
CA ASP A 28 0.42 -4.39 -21.25
C ASP A 28 -0.78 -4.23 -22.21
N PHE A 29 -1.87 -4.97 -21.97
CA PHE A 29 -3.13 -4.77 -22.69
C PHE A 29 -3.69 -3.35 -22.52
N ALA A 30 -3.76 -2.85 -21.28
CA ALA A 30 -4.31 -1.54 -20.97
C ALA A 30 -3.51 -0.42 -21.63
N VAL A 31 -2.18 -0.50 -21.62
CA VAL A 31 -1.29 0.45 -22.30
C VAL A 31 -1.54 0.42 -23.80
N ARG A 32 -1.48 -0.76 -24.45
CA ARG A 32 -1.72 -0.89 -25.90
C ARG A 32 -3.08 -0.33 -26.31
N LYS A 33 -4.15 -0.74 -25.62
CA LYS A 33 -5.52 -0.35 -25.95
C LYS A 33 -5.75 1.15 -25.78
N THR A 34 -5.17 1.73 -24.73
CA THR A 34 -5.34 3.17 -24.43
C THR A 34 -4.58 4.04 -25.41
N THR A 35 -3.31 3.72 -25.74
CA THR A 35 -2.53 4.49 -26.73
C THR A 35 -3.16 4.46 -28.12
N ARG A 36 -3.82 3.35 -28.50
CA ARG A 36 -4.58 3.27 -29.77
C ARG A 36 -5.80 4.17 -29.78
N ALA A 37 -6.51 4.27 -28.66
CA ALA A 37 -7.73 5.09 -28.55
C ALA A 37 -7.44 6.57 -28.29
N MET A 38 -6.31 6.88 -27.64
CA MET A 38 -5.93 8.22 -27.20
C MET A 38 -4.44 8.45 -27.51
N PRO A 39 -4.10 9.00 -28.69
CA PRO A 39 -2.71 9.15 -29.15
C PRO A 39 -1.82 10.05 -28.27
N ASP A 40 -2.41 10.97 -27.49
CA ASP A 40 -1.68 11.91 -26.63
C ASP A 40 -1.33 11.33 -25.25
N VAL A 41 -1.75 10.09 -24.95
CA VAL A 41 -1.41 9.42 -23.68
C VAL A 41 0.07 9.06 -23.66
N ASP A 42 0.76 9.37 -22.57
CA ASP A 42 2.10 8.87 -22.30
C ASP A 42 2.03 7.41 -21.82
N PRO A 43 2.40 6.42 -22.66
CA PRO A 43 2.30 5.01 -22.30
C PRO A 43 3.29 4.60 -21.21
N VAL A 44 4.43 5.29 -21.10
CA VAL A 44 5.48 4.97 -20.12
C VAL A 44 5.03 5.39 -18.73
N SER A 45 4.52 6.62 -18.58
CA SER A 45 3.95 7.11 -17.33
C SER A 45 2.74 6.26 -16.90
N MET A 46 1.87 5.90 -17.85
CA MET A 46 0.74 5.02 -17.58
C MET A 46 1.19 3.64 -17.06
N LYS A 47 2.13 2.97 -17.77
CA LYS A 47 2.63 1.66 -17.37
C LYS A 47 3.25 1.71 -15.98
N LEU A 48 4.12 2.70 -15.71
CA LEU A 48 4.77 2.86 -14.41
C LEU A 48 3.76 2.92 -13.26
N VAL A 49 2.73 3.75 -13.37
CA VAL A 49 1.71 3.90 -12.31
C VAL A 49 0.86 2.64 -12.17
N LEU A 50 0.49 1.99 -13.28
CA LEU A 50 -0.30 0.76 -13.26
C LEU A 50 0.46 -0.42 -12.64
N GLU A 51 1.75 -0.57 -12.93
CA GLU A 51 2.61 -1.60 -12.33
C GLU A 51 2.79 -1.34 -10.83
N LEU A 52 3.15 -0.10 -10.46
CA LEU A 52 3.39 0.27 -9.07
C LEU A 52 2.16 0.04 -8.19
N THR A 53 0.99 0.50 -8.64
CA THR A 53 -0.26 0.36 -7.88
C THR A 53 -0.71 -1.09 -7.75
N ARG A 54 -0.53 -1.90 -8.80
CA ARG A 54 -0.87 -3.32 -8.79
C ARG A 54 0.04 -4.12 -7.89
N VAL A 55 1.36 -3.99 -8.04
CA VAL A 55 2.33 -4.69 -7.21
C VAL A 55 2.16 -4.30 -5.74
N ALA A 56 1.97 -3.01 -5.43
CA ALA A 56 1.70 -2.56 -4.08
C ALA A 56 0.41 -3.18 -3.50
N SER A 57 -0.66 -3.24 -4.30
CA SER A 57 -1.93 -3.84 -3.88
C SER A 57 -1.80 -5.35 -3.65
N ALA A 58 -1.09 -6.06 -4.53
CA ALA A 58 -0.84 -7.49 -4.41
C ALA A 58 0.00 -7.82 -3.17
N LEU A 59 1.04 -7.03 -2.91
CA LEU A 59 1.88 -7.16 -1.71
C LEU A 59 1.08 -6.92 -0.43
N VAL A 60 0.24 -5.88 -0.39
CA VAL A 60 -0.62 -5.60 0.79
C VAL A 60 -1.64 -6.71 0.99
N TYR A 61 -2.29 -7.18 -0.08
CA TYR A 61 -3.26 -8.28 -0.01
C TYR A 61 -2.60 -9.57 0.52
N ASP A 62 -1.42 -9.88 0.00
CA ASP A 62 -0.67 -11.06 0.39
C ASP A 62 -0.24 -10.99 1.86
N LEU A 63 0.33 -9.87 2.31
CA LEU A 63 0.69 -9.67 3.72
C LEU A 63 -0.55 -9.73 4.63
N GLU A 64 -1.65 -9.09 4.24
CA GLU A 64 -2.88 -9.13 5.03
C GLU A 64 -3.43 -10.55 5.14
N SER A 65 -3.53 -11.27 4.02
CA SER A 65 -4.14 -12.61 3.98
C SER A 65 -3.29 -13.68 4.65
N THR A 66 -1.97 -13.60 4.50
CA THR A 66 -1.05 -14.65 5.00
C THR A 66 -0.49 -14.36 6.38
N VAL A 67 -0.38 -13.09 6.79
CA VAL A 67 0.29 -12.71 8.05
C VAL A 67 -0.68 -12.09 9.05
N HIS A 68 -1.45 -11.07 8.63
CA HIS A 68 -2.25 -10.28 9.58
C HIS A 68 -3.56 -10.95 9.97
N ARG A 69 -4.30 -11.47 9.00
CA ARG A 69 -5.60 -12.11 9.23
C ARG A 69 -5.52 -13.36 10.12
N PRO A 70 -4.50 -14.24 10.01
CA PRO A 70 -4.34 -15.34 10.96
C PRO A 70 -4.15 -14.88 12.40
N GLY A 71 -3.55 -13.70 12.62
CA GLY A 71 -3.44 -13.05 13.93
C GLY A 71 -4.66 -12.21 14.34
N GLY A 72 -5.74 -12.21 13.55
CA GLY A 72 -6.96 -11.47 13.83
C GLY A 72 -6.93 -9.99 13.42
N TRP A 73 -5.94 -9.55 12.63
CA TRP A 73 -5.77 -8.15 12.28
C TRP A 73 -5.96 -7.85 10.80
N SER A 74 -6.42 -6.63 10.53
CA SER A 74 -6.34 -6.04 9.20
C SER A 74 -4.99 -5.35 8.99
N TRP A 75 -4.60 -5.15 7.73
CA TRP A 75 -3.39 -4.38 7.39
C TRP A 75 -3.35 -2.98 8.06
N PRO A 76 -4.44 -2.18 8.07
CA PRO A 76 -4.48 -0.91 8.81
C PRO A 76 -4.31 -1.07 10.33
N GLY A 77 -4.89 -2.11 10.94
CA GLY A 77 -4.75 -2.39 12.37
C GLY A 77 -3.31 -2.72 12.75
N PHE A 78 -2.65 -3.57 11.96
CA PHE A 78 -1.22 -3.84 12.08
C PHE A 78 -0.38 -2.56 11.99
N ARG A 79 -0.67 -1.68 11.02
CA ARG A 79 0.05 -0.39 10.88
C ARG A 79 -0.05 0.51 12.11
N VAL A 80 -1.21 0.55 12.79
CA VAL A 80 -1.35 1.29 14.06
C VAL A 80 -0.43 0.70 15.14
N LEU A 81 -0.46 -0.61 15.33
CA LEU A 81 0.38 -1.28 16.33
C LEU A 81 1.87 -1.12 16.02
N PHE A 82 2.25 -1.23 14.74
CA PHE A 82 3.63 -1.05 14.26
C PHE A 82 4.15 0.36 14.56
N VAL A 83 3.36 1.40 14.29
CA VAL A 83 3.72 2.79 14.64
C VAL A 83 3.89 2.94 16.15
N LEU A 84 2.97 2.42 16.96
CA LEU A 84 3.06 2.52 18.42
C LEU A 84 4.24 1.74 19.00
N TRP A 85 4.60 0.61 18.39
CA TRP A 85 5.76 -0.18 18.77
C TRP A 85 7.06 0.59 18.57
N LEU A 86 7.23 1.23 17.41
CA LEU A 86 8.47 1.91 17.04
C LEU A 86 8.56 3.35 17.60
N ALA A 87 7.46 4.08 17.63
CA ALA A 87 7.42 5.47 18.10
C ALA A 87 7.16 5.59 19.61
N GLY A 88 6.80 4.49 20.28
CA GLY A 88 6.33 4.48 21.65
C GLY A 88 4.94 5.12 21.82
N PRO A 89 4.54 5.40 23.08
CA PRO A 89 3.29 6.09 23.37
C PRO A 89 3.16 7.37 22.54
N SER A 90 2.03 7.53 21.86
CA SER A 90 1.86 8.57 20.84
C SER A 90 0.43 9.08 20.82
N GLU A 91 0.27 10.38 20.56
CA GLU A 91 -1.05 10.95 20.30
C GLU A 91 -1.68 10.36 19.04
N ALA A 92 -3.01 10.21 19.04
CA ALA A 92 -3.75 9.73 17.87
C ALA A 92 -3.46 10.55 16.59
N LYS A 93 -3.20 11.87 16.72
CA LYS A 93 -2.78 12.72 15.58
C LYS A 93 -1.45 12.27 14.99
N ARG A 94 -0.46 11.96 15.84
CA ARG A 94 0.86 11.49 15.42
C ARG A 94 0.78 10.11 14.78
N VAL A 95 -0.03 9.21 15.35
CA VAL A 95 -0.27 7.88 14.76
C VAL A 95 -0.90 7.99 13.39
N ALA A 96 -1.91 8.85 13.20
CA ALA A 96 -2.53 9.11 11.89
C ALA A 96 -1.50 9.58 10.86
N LYS A 97 -0.65 10.56 11.24
CA LYS A 97 0.42 11.08 10.38
C LYS A 97 1.40 9.96 9.97
N LEU A 98 1.95 9.22 10.93
CA LEU A 98 2.99 8.21 10.67
C LEU A 98 2.46 6.97 9.95
N SER A 99 1.18 6.63 10.13
CA SER A 99 0.56 5.49 9.44
C SER A 99 0.00 5.83 8.05
N GLY A 100 0.02 7.12 7.67
CA GLY A 100 -0.56 7.61 6.42
C GLY A 100 -2.08 7.46 6.37
N MET A 101 -2.76 7.52 7.52
CA MET A 101 -4.20 7.31 7.64
C MET A 101 -4.92 8.56 8.15
N SER A 102 -6.22 8.65 7.87
CA SER A 102 -7.04 9.72 8.45
C SER A 102 -7.21 9.53 9.97
N ARG A 103 -7.41 10.63 10.71
CA ARG A 103 -7.69 10.57 12.15
C ARG A 103 -8.94 9.74 12.47
N ALA A 104 -9.96 9.79 11.61
CA ALA A 104 -11.17 9.00 11.76
C ALA A 104 -10.88 7.49 11.61
N ALA A 105 -10.08 7.11 10.61
CA ALA A 105 -9.66 5.72 10.43
C ALA A 105 -8.86 5.20 11.63
N VAL A 106 -7.88 5.98 12.12
CA VAL A 106 -7.12 5.61 13.33
C VAL A 106 -8.03 5.49 14.54
N SER A 107 -8.96 6.41 14.74
CA SER A 107 -9.90 6.33 15.87
C SER A 107 -10.74 5.04 15.84
N ALA A 108 -11.27 4.67 14.68
CA ALA A 108 -12.03 3.43 14.50
C ALA A 108 -11.19 2.18 14.74
N LEU A 109 -9.96 2.15 14.21
CA LEU A 109 -9.03 1.03 14.42
C LEU A 109 -8.64 0.89 15.89
N VAL A 110 -8.34 2.00 16.55
CA VAL A 110 -7.97 1.99 17.97
C VAL A 110 -9.15 1.57 18.85
N ASN A 111 -10.40 1.87 18.50
CA ASN A 111 -11.56 1.35 19.25
C ASN A 111 -11.56 -0.19 19.26
N THR A 112 -11.27 -0.80 18.11
CA THR A 112 -11.15 -2.25 17.97
C THR A 112 -9.94 -2.79 18.73
N LEU A 113 -8.76 -2.19 18.56
CA LEU A 113 -7.54 -2.63 19.24
C LEU A 113 -7.60 -2.46 20.77
N GLU A 114 -8.30 -1.44 21.27
CA GLU A 114 -8.53 -1.22 22.70
C GLU A 114 -9.52 -2.25 23.26
N ARG A 115 -10.64 -2.50 22.56
CA ARG A 115 -11.59 -3.56 22.93
C ARG A 115 -10.92 -4.93 22.98
N ASP A 116 -10.02 -5.20 22.04
CA ASP A 116 -9.30 -6.48 21.94
C ASP A 116 -8.06 -6.53 22.87
N GLY A 117 -7.80 -5.48 23.65
CA GLY A 117 -6.80 -5.46 24.72
C GLY A 117 -5.35 -5.18 24.29
N TYR A 118 -5.12 -4.76 23.05
CA TYR A 118 -3.77 -4.49 22.51
C TYR A 118 -3.30 -3.05 22.73
N VAL A 119 -4.23 -2.11 22.89
CA VAL A 119 -3.94 -0.68 23.06
C VAL A 119 -4.72 -0.14 24.25
N THR A 120 -4.13 0.83 24.95
CA THR A 120 -4.82 1.65 25.96
C THR A 120 -4.87 3.10 25.51
N ARG A 121 -5.94 3.79 25.90
CA ARG A 121 -6.06 5.23 25.78
C ARG A 121 -5.94 5.91 27.13
N ARG A 122 -5.14 6.96 27.19
CA ARG A 122 -5.09 7.88 28.32
C ARG A 122 -5.30 9.31 27.82
N ARG A 123 -6.08 10.11 28.56
CA ARG A 123 -6.07 11.56 28.34
C ARG A 123 -4.71 12.09 28.74
N SER A 124 -4.10 12.90 27.88
CA SER A 124 -2.81 13.51 28.21
C SER A 124 -2.97 14.41 29.44
N ASP A 125 -2.00 14.31 30.35
CA ASP A 125 -1.94 15.15 31.55
C ASP A 125 -1.52 16.60 31.19
N VAL A 126 -0.89 16.77 30.01
CA VAL A 126 -0.35 18.06 29.51
C VAL A 126 -1.39 18.80 28.66
N ASP A 127 -2.11 18.08 27.79
CA ASP A 127 -3.25 18.62 27.04
C ASP A 127 -4.44 17.68 27.20
N ARG A 128 -5.43 18.10 27.99
CA ARG A 128 -6.65 17.31 28.25
C ARG A 128 -7.48 17.03 26.99
N ARG A 129 -7.19 17.70 25.87
CA ARG A 129 -7.81 17.46 24.56
C ARG A 129 -7.08 16.38 23.75
N ALA A 130 -5.84 16.06 24.10
CA ALA A 130 -5.05 15.03 23.44
C ALA A 130 -5.30 13.65 24.07
N VAL A 131 -5.43 12.64 23.20
CA VAL A 131 -5.53 11.23 23.58
C VAL A 131 -4.22 10.56 23.23
N GLU A 132 -3.52 10.10 24.26
CA GLU A 132 -2.32 9.29 24.14
C GLU A 132 -2.70 7.82 24.00
N LEU A 133 -2.09 7.16 23.02
CA LEU A 133 -2.24 5.76 22.71
C LEU A 133 -0.98 5.02 23.13
N ARG A 134 -1.13 3.87 23.78
CA ARG A 134 -0.01 3.03 24.22
C ARG A 134 -0.31 1.56 24.02
N LEU A 135 0.68 0.78 23.58
CA LEU A 135 0.58 -0.68 23.56
C LEU A 135 0.46 -1.24 24.98
N THR A 136 -0.42 -2.22 25.17
CA THR A 136 -0.36 -3.11 26.32
C THR A 136 0.80 -4.10 26.16
N ASP A 137 1.11 -4.85 27.21
CA ASP A 137 2.09 -5.94 27.14
C ASP A 137 1.62 -7.01 26.11
N ALA A 138 0.33 -7.32 26.08
CA ALA A 138 -0.26 -8.19 25.07
C ALA A 138 -0.15 -7.62 23.65
N GLY A 139 -0.33 -6.31 23.48
CA GLY A 139 -0.13 -5.61 22.21
C GLY A 139 1.32 -5.68 21.73
N LEU A 140 2.27 -5.54 22.64
CA LEU A 140 3.70 -5.64 22.35
C LEU A 140 4.13 -7.06 21.96
N GLU A 141 3.68 -8.07 22.70
CA GLU A 141 3.96 -9.48 22.38
C GLU A 141 3.37 -9.85 21.01
N ALA A 142 2.13 -9.44 20.76
CA ALA A 142 1.46 -9.75 19.52
C ALA A 142 2.17 -9.08 18.33
N ILE A 143 2.47 -7.77 18.40
CA ILE A 143 3.07 -7.06 17.24
C ILE A 143 4.47 -7.60 16.91
N THR A 144 5.26 -7.93 17.92
CA THR A 144 6.62 -8.47 17.71
C THR A 144 6.58 -9.87 17.11
N THR A 145 5.63 -10.72 17.54
CA THR A 145 5.41 -12.05 16.95
C THR A 145 4.96 -11.96 15.50
N THR A 146 3.95 -11.15 15.21
CA THR A 146 3.45 -10.95 13.84
C THR A 146 4.48 -10.30 12.94
N TYR A 147 5.29 -9.37 13.44
CA TYR A 147 6.32 -8.69 12.65
C TYR A 147 7.41 -9.65 12.16
N ALA A 148 7.76 -10.67 12.95
CA ALA A 148 8.73 -11.68 12.51
C ALA A 148 8.23 -12.41 11.24
N GLU A 149 6.95 -12.77 11.20
CA GLU A 149 6.35 -13.41 10.03
C GLU A 149 6.14 -12.44 8.86
N HIS A 150 5.71 -11.21 9.17
CA HIS A 150 5.63 -10.13 8.20
C HIS A 150 6.95 -9.96 7.46
N ASN A 151 8.06 -9.89 8.19
CA ASN A 151 9.36 -9.69 7.60
C ASN A 151 9.85 -10.88 6.77
N ARG A 152 9.51 -12.12 7.15
CA ARG A 152 9.78 -13.29 6.29
C ARG A 152 9.05 -13.17 4.97
N ARG A 153 7.78 -12.74 4.99
CA ARG A 153 7.00 -12.56 3.76
C ARG A 153 7.51 -11.40 2.91
N GLU A 154 7.92 -10.28 3.52
CA GLU A 154 8.63 -9.18 2.83
C GLU A 154 9.91 -9.67 2.14
N GLN A 155 10.69 -10.54 2.80
CA GLN A 155 11.91 -11.11 2.21
C GLN A 155 11.60 -11.97 0.98
N VAL A 156 10.50 -12.71 0.96
CA VAL A 156 10.07 -13.49 -0.21
C VAL A 156 9.74 -12.56 -1.38
N TRP A 157 8.95 -11.51 -1.16
CA TRP A 157 8.69 -10.50 -2.19
C TRP A 157 9.98 -9.84 -2.70
N ALA A 158 10.86 -9.45 -1.79
CA ALA A 158 12.12 -8.80 -2.14
C ALA A 158 13.11 -9.76 -2.83
N SER A 159 12.98 -11.07 -2.67
CA SER A 159 13.91 -12.08 -3.21
C SER A 159 13.98 -12.10 -4.74
N ALA A 160 12.94 -11.62 -5.42
CA ALA A 160 12.94 -11.43 -6.88
C ALA A 160 13.98 -10.39 -7.35
N LEU A 161 14.45 -9.52 -6.46
CA LEU A 161 15.43 -8.47 -6.75
C LEU A 161 16.75 -8.77 -6.03
N THR A 162 17.86 -8.59 -6.75
CA THR A 162 19.21 -8.56 -6.18
C THR A 162 19.37 -7.37 -5.23
N LYS A 163 20.40 -7.40 -4.37
CA LYS A 163 20.65 -6.29 -3.42
C LYS A 163 20.79 -4.92 -4.12
N PRO A 164 21.56 -4.78 -5.22
CA PRO A 164 21.65 -3.51 -5.94
C PRO A 164 20.30 -3.04 -6.51
N GLU A 165 19.52 -3.96 -7.09
CA GLU A 165 18.19 -3.64 -7.65
C GLU A 165 17.22 -3.14 -6.58
N ARG A 166 17.25 -3.74 -5.38
CA ARG A 166 16.46 -3.25 -4.23
C ARG A 166 16.84 -1.82 -3.87
N THR A 167 18.13 -1.52 -3.76
CA THR A 167 18.61 -0.17 -3.44
C THR A 167 18.19 0.84 -4.50
N ILE A 168 18.28 0.48 -5.78
CA ILE A 168 17.81 1.33 -6.90
C ILE A 168 16.31 1.58 -6.77
N LEU A 169 15.51 0.53 -6.58
CA LEU A 169 14.06 0.67 -6.47
C LEU A 169 13.67 1.53 -5.26
N ILE A 170 14.30 1.33 -4.10
CA ILE A 170 14.08 2.16 -2.90
C ILE A 170 14.33 3.64 -3.23
N GLY A 171 15.48 3.97 -3.82
CA GLY A 171 15.80 5.36 -4.19
C GLY A 171 14.83 5.97 -5.20
N LEU A 172 14.31 5.18 -6.16
CA LEU A 172 13.31 5.63 -7.11
C LEU A 172 11.95 5.91 -6.44
N LEU A 173 11.53 5.04 -5.51
CA LEU A 173 10.29 5.23 -4.75
C LEU A 173 10.37 6.46 -3.83
N GLU A 174 11.50 6.67 -3.16
CA GLU A 174 11.74 7.87 -2.33
C GLU A 174 11.70 9.15 -3.17
N LYS A 175 12.31 9.12 -4.37
CA LYS A 175 12.25 10.24 -5.32
C LYS A 175 10.81 10.51 -5.78
N LEU A 176 10.01 9.48 -6.04
CA LEU A 176 8.60 9.64 -6.40
C LEU A 176 7.79 10.23 -5.26
N ALA A 177 7.97 9.74 -4.02
CA ALA A 177 7.24 10.20 -2.84
C ALA A 177 7.53 11.68 -2.50
N THR A 178 8.77 12.12 -2.68
CA THR A 178 9.18 13.51 -2.40
C THR A 178 8.81 14.50 -3.51
N SER A 179 8.83 14.08 -4.77
CA SER A 179 8.50 14.94 -5.91
C SER A 179 6.99 15.09 -6.16
N SER A 180 6.18 14.07 -5.82
CA SER A 180 4.75 14.04 -6.12
C SER A 180 3.87 14.66 -5.02
N SER A 181 4.44 15.04 -3.87
CA SER A 181 3.70 15.66 -2.77
C SER A 181 4.63 16.43 -1.82
N PRO A 182 4.66 17.77 -1.88
CA PRO A 182 5.20 18.58 -0.78
C PRO A 182 4.49 18.28 0.56
N GLU A 183 3.25 17.79 0.51
CA GLU A 183 2.38 17.57 1.68
C GLU A 183 2.66 16.27 2.47
N LEU A 184 3.36 15.28 1.91
CA LEU A 184 3.69 14.04 2.63
C LEU A 184 4.73 14.27 3.75
N HIS A 185 5.48 15.37 3.68
CA HIS A 185 6.44 15.77 4.71
C HIS A 185 5.95 16.94 5.58
N THR A 186 4.87 17.64 5.18
CA THR A 186 4.45 18.87 5.88
C THR A 186 2.94 18.96 5.94
N ARG A 187 2.37 18.64 7.10
CA ARG A 187 1.22 19.34 7.69
C ARG A 187 1.38 19.33 9.22
N ASP A 188 1.42 20.54 9.77
CA ASP A 188 1.59 20.86 11.19
C ASP A 188 0.38 20.45 12.06
#